data_AF-A0A554KQ53-F1
#
_entry.id   AF-A0A554KQ53-F1
#
_cell.length_a   1.000
_cell.length_b   1.000
_cell.length_c   1.000
_cell.angle_alpha   90.00
_cell.angle_beta   90.00
_cell.angle_gamma   90.00
#
_symmetry.space_group_name_H-M   'P 1'
#
loop_
_entity.id
_entity.type
_entity.pdbx_description
1 polymer ?
#
loop_
_entity_poly.entity_id
_entity_poly.type
_entity_poly.pdbx_seq_one_letter_code
_entity_poly.pdbx_strand_id
1 'polypeptide(L)'
;MGFESFPSGDIEEQSEQVPVRGEVLESKKENTDLDFESFLEKEVFTNLGVTLEDEKKYLETVEHQDNQELMDKVDRTSFSNIRDSIRMFLDFYCKNGIYDHEKMRTERKEAEEKVWSDFWQEEGGRTSIEGEKIDSKNRPLSDWENGREVKSRVDALFPREYLGENRIVFDKEEVVTKLSKELAKIKEKSVLTYNVDFDSLEKIFETGKILPMTEQSEEVRSKMRKEGPVIPGIFGFKVDSYEDKRKASEELLGIYPKTGNKPVYAALAGGSDWSLERGAAPQYGELVLVLEDSKLRDRVIFTEGDSMNPMGMIDAIRGKENQSDRHGLEHRLLNRDHAQIAKAIYNLSRELEKPHYGKGREDELPGAKAVQYIEAQVLGGIDMSYIKEIIVNYPEDEFGMEGFKEAYPKYSHLIRFAKNDSGS
;
A
#
# COMPACT_ATOMS: atom_id res chain seq x y z
N MET A 1 12.31 -50.17 -45.89
CA MET A 1 11.55 -48.94 -45.56
C MET A 1 12.58 -47.92 -45.13
N GLY A 2 12.73 -46.87 -45.94
CA GLY A 2 13.89 -45.98 -45.94
C GLY A 2 13.87 -44.97 -44.79
N PHE A 3 15.05 -44.69 -44.26
CA PHE A 3 15.32 -43.53 -43.43
C PHE A 3 15.57 -42.34 -44.35
N GLU A 4 14.69 -41.35 -44.32
CA GLU A 4 14.92 -40.06 -44.95
C GLU A 4 15.80 -39.19 -44.04
N SER A 5 16.94 -38.80 -44.58
CA SER A 5 17.90 -37.85 -44.02
C SER A 5 17.36 -36.43 -44.13
N PHE A 6 17.30 -35.70 -43.01
CA PHE A 6 17.07 -34.26 -43.02
C PHE A 6 18.37 -33.51 -43.40
N PRO A 7 18.29 -32.47 -44.25
CA PRO A 7 19.46 -31.67 -44.59
C PRO A 7 19.80 -30.71 -43.43
N SER A 8 21.08 -30.71 -43.06
CA SER A 8 21.71 -29.70 -42.22
C SER A 8 21.74 -28.37 -42.98
N GLY A 9 20.81 -27.47 -42.66
CA GLY A 9 20.84 -26.08 -43.09
C GLY A 9 21.72 -25.28 -42.14
N ASP A 10 22.75 -24.65 -42.70
CA ASP A 10 23.58 -23.66 -42.03
C ASP A 10 22.70 -22.51 -41.50
N ILE A 11 22.68 -22.32 -40.18
CA ILE A 11 22.11 -21.13 -39.56
C ILE A 11 23.22 -20.08 -39.58
N GLU A 12 23.15 -19.18 -40.57
CA GLU A 12 23.87 -17.91 -40.52
C GLU A 12 23.43 -17.14 -39.28
N GLU A 13 24.35 -17.04 -38.32
CA GLU A 13 24.24 -16.24 -37.12
C GLU A 13 24.29 -14.74 -37.51
N GLN A 14 23.15 -14.20 -37.94
CA GLN A 14 22.97 -12.76 -38.09
C GLN A 14 22.85 -12.14 -36.71
N SER A 15 23.99 -11.72 -36.18
CA SER A 15 24.06 -10.80 -35.04
C SER A 15 23.48 -9.44 -35.45
N GLU A 16 22.18 -9.25 -35.22
CA GLU A 16 21.60 -7.91 -35.18
C GLU A 16 22.19 -7.17 -33.98
N GLN A 17 23.21 -6.36 -34.25
CA GLN A 17 23.72 -5.35 -33.35
C GLN A 17 22.58 -4.36 -33.06
N VAL A 18 21.95 -4.50 -31.90
CA VAL A 18 21.10 -3.46 -31.31
C VAL A 18 21.99 -2.22 -31.08
N PRO A 19 21.72 -1.07 -31.72
CA PRO A 19 22.49 0.12 -31.45
C PRO A 19 22.10 0.64 -30.06
N VAL A 20 22.97 0.40 -29.07
CA VAL A 20 22.97 1.14 -27.80
C VAL A 20 23.47 2.56 -28.10
N ARG A 21 22.57 3.41 -28.61
CA ARG A 21 22.77 4.86 -28.67
C ARG A 21 22.16 5.46 -27.41
N GLY A 22 23.00 5.62 -26.40
CA GLY A 22 22.80 6.63 -25.37
C GLY A 22 23.05 8.01 -25.98
N GLU A 23 22.07 8.51 -26.75
CA GLU A 23 21.94 9.95 -26.97
C GLU A 23 20.98 10.44 -25.89
N VAL A 24 21.57 11.11 -24.89
CA VAL A 24 20.85 11.99 -23.98
C VAL A 24 20.13 13.00 -24.86
N LEU A 25 18.84 12.81 -25.05
CA LEU A 25 17.95 13.83 -25.60
C LEU A 25 18.01 15.02 -24.65
N GLU A 26 18.87 15.99 -24.97
CA GLU A 26 18.68 17.37 -24.52
C GLU A 26 17.36 17.84 -25.14
N SER A 27 16.26 17.54 -24.45
CA SER A 27 14.96 18.11 -24.76
C SER A 27 15.09 19.62 -24.58
N LYS A 28 14.99 20.34 -25.70
CA LYS A 28 14.72 21.77 -25.69
C LYS A 28 13.46 21.97 -24.86
N LYS A 29 13.61 22.53 -23.66
CA LYS A 29 12.51 23.04 -22.84
C LYS A 29 11.81 24.18 -23.59
N GLU A 30 10.93 23.84 -24.52
CA GLU A 30 9.78 24.69 -24.81
C GLU A 30 8.89 24.62 -23.57
N ASN A 31 9.17 25.49 -22.62
CA ASN A 31 8.39 25.64 -21.40
C ASN A 31 7.07 26.34 -21.75
N THR A 32 6.18 25.63 -22.45
CA THR A 32 4.76 25.97 -22.44
C THR A 32 4.25 25.51 -21.09
N ASP A 33 4.09 26.43 -20.15
CA ASP A 33 3.43 26.20 -18.87
C ASP A 33 1.99 25.70 -19.14
N LEU A 34 1.83 24.40 -19.33
CA LEU A 34 0.53 23.76 -19.35
C LEU A 34 -0.09 23.97 -17.96
N ASP A 35 -1.36 24.39 -17.93
CA ASP A 35 -2.12 24.34 -16.69
C ASP A 35 -2.15 22.89 -16.16
N PHE A 36 -2.43 22.73 -14.87
CA PHE A 36 -2.29 21.43 -14.21
C PHE A 36 -3.17 20.35 -14.85
N GLU A 37 -4.40 20.67 -15.27
CA GLU A 37 -5.28 19.68 -15.90
C GLU A 37 -4.79 19.34 -17.32
N SER A 38 -4.34 20.34 -18.09
CA SER A 38 -3.72 20.11 -19.40
C SER A 38 -2.48 19.23 -19.31
N PHE A 39 -1.66 19.39 -18.27
CA PHE A 39 -0.52 18.53 -17.98
C PHE A 39 -0.96 17.10 -17.63
N LEU A 40 -1.96 16.95 -16.76
CA LEU A 40 -2.49 15.64 -16.39
C LEU A 40 -2.99 14.87 -17.61
N GLU A 41 -3.82 15.48 -18.46
CA GLU A 41 -4.34 14.80 -19.66
C GLU A 41 -3.22 14.39 -20.63
N LYS A 42 -2.34 15.33 -20.97
CA LYS A 42 -1.34 15.11 -22.04
C LYS A 42 -0.16 14.24 -21.60
N GLU A 43 0.34 14.45 -20.39
CA GLU A 43 1.60 13.86 -19.95
C GLU A 43 1.40 12.69 -18.98
N VAL A 44 0.27 12.65 -18.26
CA VAL A 44 0.06 11.64 -17.20
C VAL A 44 -0.96 10.60 -17.64
N PHE A 45 -2.19 11.00 -17.91
CA PHE A 45 -3.28 10.08 -18.25
C PHE A 45 -3.02 9.37 -19.57
N THR A 46 -2.49 10.07 -20.56
CA THR A 46 -2.09 9.46 -21.84
C THR A 46 -1.02 8.38 -21.62
N ASN A 47 0.02 8.66 -20.84
CA ASN A 47 1.11 7.70 -20.59
C ASN A 47 0.68 6.51 -19.72
N LEU A 48 -0.31 6.70 -18.84
CA LEU A 48 -0.85 5.65 -17.99
C LEU A 48 -2.01 4.88 -18.63
N GLY A 49 -2.52 5.31 -19.79
CA GLY A 49 -3.63 4.68 -20.49
C GLY A 49 -4.98 4.85 -19.78
N VAL A 50 -5.20 6.01 -19.17
CA VAL A 50 -6.41 6.33 -18.38
C VAL A 50 -7.13 7.59 -18.90
N THR A 51 -7.01 7.89 -20.19
CA THR A 51 -7.75 9.00 -20.81
C THR A 51 -9.23 8.66 -21.00
N LEU A 52 -10.05 9.64 -21.36
CA LEU A 52 -11.45 9.39 -21.78
C LEU A 52 -11.53 8.52 -23.05
N GLU A 53 -10.53 8.61 -23.93
CA GLU A 53 -10.46 7.78 -25.13
C GLU A 53 -10.12 6.33 -24.78
N ASP A 54 -9.19 6.13 -23.83
CA ASP A 54 -8.86 4.80 -23.30
C ASP A 54 -10.07 4.17 -22.60
N GLU A 55 -10.83 4.94 -21.81
CA GLU A 55 -12.07 4.49 -21.19
C GLU A 55 -13.05 3.96 -22.24
N LYS A 56 -13.33 4.76 -23.27
CA LYS A 56 -14.24 4.36 -24.33
C LYS A 56 -13.76 3.09 -25.04
N LYS A 57 -12.49 3.04 -25.42
CA LYS A 57 -11.90 1.89 -26.12
C LYS A 57 -11.92 0.64 -25.25
N TYR A 58 -11.61 0.77 -23.96
CA TYR A 58 -11.64 -0.34 -23.01
C TYR A 58 -13.07 -0.89 -22.87
N LEU A 59 -14.06 -0.02 -22.66
CA LEU A 59 -15.46 -0.43 -22.50
C LEU A 59 -16.08 -1.01 -23.77
N GLU A 60 -15.54 -0.69 -24.95
CA GLU A 60 -15.95 -1.30 -26.22
C GLU A 60 -15.31 -2.69 -26.46
N THR A 61 -14.25 -3.03 -25.73
CA THR A 61 -13.44 -4.24 -25.99
C THR A 61 -13.43 -5.25 -24.85
N VAL A 62 -13.76 -4.83 -23.63
CA VAL A 62 -13.84 -5.72 -22.48
C VAL A 62 -15.12 -6.55 -22.54
N GLU A 63 -14.98 -7.86 -22.38
CA GLU A 63 -16.09 -8.80 -22.23
C GLU A 63 -15.85 -9.60 -20.95
N HIS A 64 -16.86 -9.70 -20.09
CA HIS A 64 -16.78 -10.44 -18.83
C HIS A 64 -17.62 -11.71 -18.94
N GLN A 65 -17.02 -12.85 -18.62
CA GLN A 65 -17.76 -14.13 -18.68
C GLN A 65 -18.82 -14.23 -17.59
N ASP A 66 -18.54 -13.67 -16.40
CA ASP A 66 -19.40 -13.70 -15.23
C ASP A 66 -19.66 -12.29 -14.68
N ASN A 67 -20.83 -12.07 -14.10
CA ASN A 67 -21.20 -10.81 -13.43
C ASN A 67 -21.07 -9.54 -14.30
N GLN A 68 -21.32 -9.64 -15.62
CA GLN A 68 -21.14 -8.55 -16.60
C GLN A 68 -21.67 -7.18 -16.12
N GLU A 69 -22.91 -7.09 -15.64
CA GLU A 69 -23.49 -5.81 -15.19
C GLU A 69 -22.67 -5.16 -14.05
N LEU A 70 -22.20 -5.97 -13.11
CA LEU A 70 -21.40 -5.49 -11.99
C LEU A 70 -20.00 -5.09 -12.45
N MET A 71 -19.37 -5.91 -13.29
CA MET A 71 -18.03 -5.64 -13.80
C MET A 71 -18.00 -4.42 -14.73
N ASP A 72 -19.02 -4.23 -15.58
CA ASP A 72 -19.19 -3.02 -16.40
C ASP A 72 -19.29 -1.76 -15.54
N LYS A 73 -20.02 -1.83 -14.42
CA LYS A 73 -20.11 -0.72 -13.47
C LYS A 73 -18.75 -0.44 -12.85
N VAL A 74 -18.02 -1.48 -12.42
CA VAL A 74 -16.68 -1.34 -11.84
C VAL A 74 -15.72 -0.71 -12.85
N ASP A 75 -15.69 -1.19 -14.08
CA ASP A 75 -14.80 -0.67 -15.12
C ASP A 75 -15.05 0.81 -15.41
N ARG A 76 -16.31 1.21 -15.61
CA ARG A 76 -16.68 2.63 -15.82
C ARG A 76 -16.26 3.50 -14.64
N THR A 77 -16.58 3.06 -13.42
CA THR A 77 -16.29 3.85 -12.21
C THR A 77 -14.78 3.94 -11.98
N SER A 78 -14.04 2.88 -12.34
CA SER A 78 -12.62 2.76 -12.11
C SER A 78 -11.79 3.81 -12.86
N PHE A 79 -12.16 4.20 -14.09
CA PHE A 79 -11.46 5.25 -14.83
C PHE A 79 -11.55 6.60 -14.13
N SER A 80 -12.74 6.99 -13.66
CA SER A 80 -12.92 8.23 -12.89
C SER A 80 -12.12 8.18 -11.59
N ASN A 81 -12.24 7.07 -10.84
CA ASN A 81 -11.59 6.93 -9.54
C ASN A 81 -10.07 6.99 -9.64
N ILE A 82 -9.47 6.29 -10.60
CA ILE A 82 -8.01 6.27 -10.71
C ILE A 82 -7.43 7.61 -11.15
N ARG A 83 -8.12 8.33 -12.04
CA ARG A 83 -7.71 9.69 -12.46
C ARG A 83 -7.77 10.66 -11.30
N ASP A 84 -8.79 10.55 -10.45
CA ASP A 84 -8.90 11.34 -9.23
C ASP A 84 -7.75 11.02 -8.26
N SER A 85 -7.43 9.74 -8.05
CA SER A 85 -6.31 9.34 -7.19
C SER A 85 -4.95 9.83 -7.73
N ILE A 86 -4.72 9.77 -9.04
CA ILE A 86 -3.52 10.32 -9.69
C ILE A 86 -3.46 11.84 -9.50
N ARG A 87 -4.56 12.55 -9.75
CA ARG A 87 -4.65 14.00 -9.59
C ARG A 87 -4.31 14.41 -8.17
N MET A 88 -4.90 13.74 -7.18
CA MET A 88 -4.69 14.02 -5.77
C MET A 88 -3.24 13.73 -5.34
N PHE A 89 -2.67 12.61 -5.79
CA PHE A 89 -1.27 12.28 -5.56
C PHE A 89 -0.32 13.36 -6.12
N LEU A 90 -0.49 13.73 -7.40
CA LEU A 90 0.36 14.74 -8.03
C LEU A 90 0.16 16.14 -7.43
N ASP A 91 -1.07 16.54 -7.17
CA ASP A 91 -1.36 17.84 -6.54
C ASP A 91 -0.71 17.93 -5.15
N PHE A 92 -0.81 16.84 -4.38
CA PHE A 92 -0.18 16.77 -3.07
C PHE A 92 1.33 16.97 -3.17
N TYR A 93 2.05 16.19 -3.99
CA TYR A 93 3.52 16.31 -4.03
C TYR A 93 4.04 17.56 -4.77
N CYS A 94 3.30 18.07 -5.76
CA CYS A 94 3.73 19.21 -6.59
C CYS A 94 3.31 20.57 -6.03
N LYS A 95 2.17 20.67 -5.33
CA LYS A 95 1.74 21.93 -4.70
C LYS A 95 1.90 21.88 -3.20
N ASN A 96 1.61 20.73 -2.61
CA ASN A 96 1.60 20.57 -1.17
C ASN A 96 2.88 19.97 -0.58
N GLY A 97 3.84 19.51 -1.38
CA GLY A 97 5.11 18.95 -0.91
C GLY A 97 5.00 18.02 0.31
N ILE A 98 6.10 17.85 1.02
CA ILE A 98 6.17 17.17 2.32
C ILE A 98 7.12 17.92 3.22
N TYR A 99 6.96 17.85 4.54
CA TYR A 99 7.89 18.49 5.46
C TYR A 99 9.20 17.71 5.56
N ASP A 100 10.33 18.40 5.43
CA ASP A 100 11.67 17.88 5.68
C ASP A 100 11.90 17.67 7.18
N HIS A 101 11.29 16.61 7.72
CA HIS A 101 11.34 16.31 9.14
C HIS A 101 12.75 16.01 9.65
N GLU A 102 13.67 15.55 8.78
CA GLU A 102 15.06 15.31 9.17
C GLU A 102 15.81 16.62 9.38
N LYS A 103 15.69 17.56 8.43
CA LYS A 103 16.20 18.92 8.58
C LYS A 103 15.56 19.60 9.78
N MET A 104 14.23 19.54 9.92
CA MET A 104 13.53 20.10 11.08
C MET A 104 13.99 19.50 12.41
N ARG A 105 14.23 18.18 12.46
CA ARG A 105 14.74 17.51 13.67
C ARG A 105 16.15 17.95 14.00
N THR A 106 17.00 18.10 12.99
CA THR A 106 18.38 18.56 13.13
C THR A 106 18.40 19.99 13.66
N GLU A 107 17.69 20.90 12.99
CA GLU A 107 17.59 22.31 13.38
C GLU A 107 16.94 22.45 14.77
N ARG A 108 15.92 21.64 15.10
CA ARG A 108 15.31 21.61 16.44
C ARG A 108 16.30 21.16 17.50
N LYS A 109 17.09 20.12 17.23
CA LYS A 109 18.11 19.64 18.17
C LYS A 109 19.20 20.70 18.40
N GLU A 110 19.66 21.33 17.32
CA GLU A 110 20.62 22.44 17.40
C GLU A 110 20.05 23.63 18.19
N ALA A 111 18.78 23.95 17.97
CA ALA A 111 18.07 24.98 18.73
C ALA A 111 17.90 24.60 20.21
N GLU A 112 17.56 23.35 20.52
CA GLU A 112 17.49 22.84 21.90
C GLU A 112 18.84 22.94 22.60
N GLU A 113 19.92 22.51 21.96
CA GLU A 113 21.30 22.61 22.49
C GLU A 113 21.70 24.08 22.72
N LYS A 114 21.37 24.96 21.78
CA LYS A 114 21.64 26.40 21.91
C LYS A 114 20.84 27.04 23.04
N VAL A 115 19.52 26.81 23.11
CA VAL A 115 18.66 27.37 24.17
C VAL A 115 19.09 26.86 25.54
N TRP A 116 19.48 25.59 25.65
CA TRP A 116 20.06 25.05 26.88
C TRP A 116 21.36 25.76 27.26
N SER A 117 22.28 25.95 26.32
CA SER A 117 23.53 26.67 26.55
C SER A 117 23.27 28.10 27.05
N ASP A 118 22.38 28.83 26.37
CA ASP A 118 22.04 30.21 26.71
C ASP A 118 21.36 30.30 28.09
N PHE A 119 20.42 29.40 28.38
CA PHE A 119 19.74 29.30 29.68
C PHE A 119 20.75 29.11 30.84
N TRP A 120 21.73 28.22 30.69
CA TRP A 120 22.75 28.01 31.72
C TRP A 120 23.74 29.16 31.85
N GLN A 121 24.00 29.92 30.78
CA GLN A 121 24.80 31.14 30.88
C GLN A 121 24.03 32.25 31.63
N GLU A 122 22.73 32.40 31.38
CA GLU A 122 21.84 33.34 32.07
C GLU A 122 21.71 33.00 33.58
N GLU A 123 21.45 31.73 33.91
CA GLU A 123 21.27 31.25 35.30
C GLU A 123 22.59 31.08 36.05
N GLY A 124 23.66 30.67 35.36
CA GLY A 124 25.03 30.65 35.90
C GLY A 124 25.55 32.05 36.21
N GLY A 125 25.11 33.05 35.45
CA GLY A 125 25.33 34.46 35.76
C GLY A 125 24.59 34.91 37.02
N ARG A 126 23.36 34.43 37.26
CA ARG A 126 22.55 34.76 38.46
C ARG A 126 23.10 34.13 39.75
N THR A 127 23.56 32.88 39.69
CA THR A 127 24.13 32.18 40.86
C THR A 127 25.52 32.67 41.25
N SER A 128 26.23 33.39 40.36
CA SER A 128 27.53 34.00 40.68
C SER A 128 27.45 35.27 41.55
N ILE A 129 26.25 35.81 41.80
CA ILE A 129 26.05 37.00 42.66
C ILE A 129 26.00 36.64 44.15
N GLU A 130 25.77 35.37 44.51
CA GLU A 130 25.75 34.90 45.90
C GLU A 130 26.60 33.63 46.09
N GLY A 131 27.93 33.75 45.97
CA GLY A 131 28.92 33.03 46.79
C GLY A 131 28.93 31.50 46.96
N GLU A 132 27.98 30.71 46.43
CA GLU A 132 27.92 29.26 46.63
C GLU A 132 28.19 28.51 45.33
N LYS A 133 29.29 27.75 45.32
CA LYS A 133 29.64 26.85 44.22
C LYS A 133 28.65 25.69 44.18
N ILE A 134 27.82 25.64 43.14
CA ILE A 134 26.95 24.50 42.85
C ILE A 134 27.80 23.36 42.26
N ASP A 135 27.77 22.20 42.90
CA ASP A 135 28.40 20.97 42.45
C ASP A 135 27.62 20.38 41.25
N SER A 136 28.32 20.18 40.13
CA SER A 136 27.83 19.59 38.87
C SER A 136 27.10 18.24 39.00
N LYS A 137 27.16 17.58 40.17
CA LYS A 137 26.59 16.24 40.41
C LYS A 137 25.23 16.22 41.12
N ASN A 138 24.72 17.36 41.59
CA ASN A 138 23.38 17.47 42.20
C ASN A 138 22.47 18.35 41.34
N ARG A 139 21.84 17.79 40.30
CA ARG A 139 20.79 18.50 39.55
C ARG A 139 19.47 18.45 40.34
N PRO A 140 18.86 19.59 40.72
CA PRO A 140 17.64 19.60 41.53
C PRO A 140 16.39 19.23 40.72
N LEU A 141 15.28 18.95 41.42
CA LEU A 141 13.91 18.82 40.90
C LEU A 141 13.43 20.00 40.02
N SER A 142 14.20 21.10 39.94
CA SER A 142 14.06 22.21 38.98
C SER A 142 14.23 21.80 37.51
N ASP A 143 14.76 20.61 37.21
CA ASP A 143 14.97 20.13 35.84
C ASP A 143 13.66 20.01 35.03
N TRP A 144 12.52 19.81 35.69
CA TRP A 144 11.23 19.73 34.99
C TRP A 144 10.63 21.09 34.63
N GLU A 145 10.80 22.11 35.49
CA GLU A 145 10.35 23.48 35.20
C GLU A 145 11.29 24.15 34.19
N ASN A 146 12.61 23.98 34.37
CA ASN A 146 13.62 24.41 33.41
C ASN A 146 13.42 23.72 32.05
N GLY A 147 13.11 22.42 32.05
CA GLY A 147 12.77 21.68 30.83
C GLY A 147 11.52 22.20 30.13
N ARG A 148 10.49 22.65 30.87
CA ARG A 148 9.28 23.28 30.29
C ARG A 148 9.57 24.66 29.72
N GLU A 149 10.41 25.46 30.38
CA GLU A 149 10.82 26.77 29.86
C GLU A 149 11.68 26.64 28.61
N VAL A 150 12.70 25.78 28.62
CA VAL A 150 13.53 25.49 27.44
C VAL A 150 12.67 24.98 26.30
N LYS A 151 11.76 24.04 26.56
CA LYS A 151 10.82 23.54 25.55
C LYS A 151 9.96 24.67 24.98
N SER A 152 9.43 25.56 25.82
CA SER A 152 8.63 26.70 25.36
C SER A 152 9.43 27.66 24.46
N ARG A 153 10.68 27.96 24.85
CA ARG A 153 11.60 28.81 24.05
C ARG A 153 11.95 28.14 22.71
N VAL A 154 12.20 26.83 22.72
CA VAL A 154 12.42 26.05 21.49
C VAL A 154 11.17 26.05 20.63
N ASP A 155 10.00 25.72 21.17
CA ASP A 155 8.76 25.68 20.38
C ASP A 155 8.42 27.06 19.76
N ALA A 156 8.82 28.17 20.39
CA ALA A 156 8.67 29.52 19.83
C ALA A 156 9.59 29.81 18.62
N LEU A 157 10.72 29.09 18.47
CA LEU A 157 11.63 29.21 17.31
C LEU A 157 11.12 28.48 16.07
N PHE A 158 10.10 27.62 16.21
CA PHE A 158 9.56 26.77 15.15
C PHE A 158 8.08 27.08 14.91
N PRO A 159 7.72 28.32 14.51
CA PRO A 159 6.33 28.72 14.26
C PRO A 159 5.75 28.02 13.02
N ARG A 160 4.47 28.25 12.70
CA ARG A 160 3.82 27.59 11.54
C ARG A 160 4.52 27.92 10.22
N GLU A 161 5.08 29.11 10.09
CA GLU A 161 5.81 29.59 8.93
C GLU A 161 7.09 28.77 8.71
N TYR A 162 7.76 28.35 9.80
CA TYR A 162 8.94 27.49 9.74
C TYR A 162 8.61 26.11 9.15
N LEU A 163 7.38 25.61 9.34
CA LEU A 163 6.91 24.40 8.66
C LEU A 163 6.87 24.62 7.14
N GLY A 164 6.39 25.79 6.69
CA GLY A 164 6.32 26.14 5.27
C GLY A 164 7.70 26.22 4.60
N GLU A 165 8.71 26.76 5.29
CA GLU A 165 10.09 26.89 4.79
C GLU A 165 10.81 25.54 4.63
N ASN A 166 10.40 24.54 5.41
CA ASN A 166 10.96 23.19 5.36
C ASN A 166 10.12 22.23 4.51
N ARG A 167 9.29 22.77 3.61
CA ARG A 167 8.48 21.97 2.71
C ARG A 167 9.29 21.60 1.45
N ILE A 168 9.49 20.31 1.22
CA ILE A 168 10.05 19.75 -0.01
C ILE A 168 8.92 19.65 -1.04
N VAL A 169 8.99 20.46 -2.08
CA VAL A 169 8.07 20.39 -3.22
C VAL A 169 8.76 19.64 -4.35
N PHE A 170 8.08 18.66 -4.92
CA PHE A 170 8.62 17.86 -6.02
C PHE A 170 8.26 18.45 -7.37
N ASP A 171 9.16 18.27 -8.33
CA ASP A 171 8.88 18.62 -9.72
C ASP A 171 7.90 17.62 -10.36
N LYS A 172 7.01 18.12 -11.22
CA LYS A 172 5.97 17.30 -11.87
C LYS A 172 6.57 16.14 -12.67
N GLU A 173 7.62 16.39 -13.46
CA GLU A 173 8.27 15.38 -14.29
C GLU A 173 8.96 14.32 -13.43
N GLU A 174 9.54 14.74 -12.30
CA GLU A 174 10.15 13.84 -11.32
C GLU A 174 9.11 12.86 -10.74
N VAL A 175 7.96 13.37 -10.28
CA VAL A 175 6.92 12.53 -9.69
C VAL A 175 6.33 11.55 -10.71
N VAL A 176 6.10 12.00 -11.95
CA VAL A 176 5.62 11.14 -13.04
C VAL A 176 6.63 10.05 -13.39
N THR A 177 7.93 10.40 -13.42
CA THR A 177 9.01 9.42 -13.65
C THR A 177 9.05 8.36 -12.55
N LYS A 178 8.92 8.77 -11.29
CA LYS A 178 8.84 7.84 -10.15
C LYS A 178 7.61 6.94 -10.26
N LEU A 179 6.44 7.51 -10.55
CA LEU A 179 5.19 6.76 -10.75
C LEU A 179 5.31 5.71 -11.85
N SER A 180 5.87 6.08 -12.99
CA SER A 180 6.05 5.16 -14.13
C SER A 180 7.01 4.03 -13.79
N LYS A 181 8.12 4.32 -13.09
CA LYS A 181 9.08 3.30 -12.65
C LYS A 181 8.46 2.33 -11.65
N GLU A 182 7.71 2.84 -10.68
CA GLU A 182 7.05 1.99 -9.69
C GLU A 182 5.95 1.13 -10.34
N LEU A 183 5.15 1.71 -11.23
CA LEU A 183 4.13 0.98 -11.98
C LEU A 183 4.74 -0.16 -12.81
N ALA A 184 5.91 0.05 -13.44
CA ALA A 184 6.60 -1.00 -14.17
C ALA A 184 6.95 -2.19 -13.25
N LYS A 185 7.49 -1.93 -12.05
CA LYS A 185 7.76 -2.98 -11.05
C LYS A 185 6.48 -3.70 -10.61
N ILE A 186 5.39 -2.95 -10.41
CA ILE A 186 4.08 -3.53 -10.06
C ILE A 186 3.58 -4.43 -11.18
N LYS A 187 3.63 -3.99 -12.44
CA LYS A 187 3.16 -4.79 -13.58
C LYS A 187 3.95 -6.10 -13.72
N GLU A 188 5.25 -6.05 -13.51
CA GLU A 188 6.12 -7.23 -13.58
C GLU A 188 5.85 -8.23 -12.45
N LYS A 189 5.68 -7.73 -11.22
CA LYS A 189 5.73 -8.58 -10.03
C LYS A 189 4.38 -8.77 -9.32
N SER A 190 3.34 -8.00 -9.63
CA SER A 190 2.10 -8.02 -8.84
C SER A 190 1.40 -9.37 -8.88
N VAL A 191 0.93 -9.81 -7.72
CA VAL A 191 0.18 -11.05 -7.56
C VAL A 191 -0.98 -10.84 -6.59
N LEU A 192 -2.04 -11.61 -6.76
CA LEU A 192 -3.12 -11.69 -5.79
C LEU A 192 -2.73 -12.64 -4.67
N THR A 193 -2.93 -12.23 -3.42
CA THR A 193 -2.55 -13.00 -2.24
C THR A 193 -3.70 -13.13 -1.26
N TYR A 194 -3.81 -14.30 -0.62
CA TYR A 194 -4.75 -14.56 0.46
C TYR A 194 -3.99 -15.11 1.68
N ASN A 195 -4.09 -14.41 2.81
CA ASN A 195 -3.40 -14.77 4.05
C ASN A 195 -4.26 -15.73 4.87
N VAL A 196 -3.64 -16.79 5.41
CA VAL A 196 -4.32 -17.83 6.22
C VAL A 196 -3.44 -18.30 7.36
N ASP A 197 -4.09 -18.83 8.40
CA ASP A 197 -3.46 -19.68 9.41
C ASP A 197 -3.41 -21.15 8.97
N PHE A 198 -2.68 -21.97 9.72
CA PHE A 198 -2.54 -23.41 9.45
C PHE A 198 -3.89 -24.15 9.52
N ASP A 199 -4.72 -23.85 10.52
CA ASP A 199 -6.05 -24.45 10.70
C ASP A 199 -6.95 -24.21 9.47
N SER A 200 -6.87 -23.01 8.90
CA SER A 200 -7.63 -22.63 7.71
C SER A 200 -7.07 -23.30 6.46
N LEU A 201 -5.75 -23.45 6.35
CA LEU A 201 -5.13 -24.20 5.26
C LEU A 201 -5.58 -25.66 5.25
N GLU A 202 -5.63 -26.30 6.42
CA GLU A 202 -6.10 -27.68 6.56
C GLU A 202 -7.53 -27.83 6.01
N LYS A 203 -8.43 -26.92 6.39
CA LYS A 203 -9.81 -26.89 5.89
C LYS A 203 -9.88 -26.62 4.39
N ILE A 204 -9.02 -25.77 3.85
CA ILE A 204 -8.93 -25.55 2.39
C ILE A 204 -8.50 -26.84 1.69
N PHE A 205 -7.56 -27.59 2.25
CA PHE A 205 -7.12 -28.86 1.69
C PHE A 205 -8.19 -29.97 1.73
N GLU A 206 -9.00 -29.99 2.79
CA GLU A 206 -10.15 -30.89 2.94
C GLU A 206 -11.29 -30.56 2.00
N THR A 207 -11.68 -29.28 1.93
CA THR A 207 -12.82 -28.81 1.15
C THR A 207 -12.48 -28.60 -0.34
N GLY A 208 -11.19 -28.43 -0.66
CA GLY A 208 -10.70 -28.14 -2.00
C GLY A 208 -10.93 -26.70 -2.46
N LYS A 209 -11.37 -25.80 -1.58
CA LYS A 209 -11.66 -24.40 -1.93
C LYS A 209 -11.59 -23.45 -0.74
N ILE A 210 -11.32 -22.19 -1.03
CA ILE A 210 -11.50 -21.06 -0.11
C ILE A 210 -12.94 -20.59 -0.22
N LEU A 211 -13.67 -20.69 0.88
CA LEU A 211 -15.09 -20.30 0.97
C LEU A 211 -15.25 -18.84 1.44
N PRO A 212 -16.23 -18.11 0.88
CA PRO A 212 -16.62 -16.81 1.41
C PRO A 212 -16.95 -16.88 2.91
N MET A 213 -16.67 -15.82 3.67
CA MET A 213 -16.87 -15.78 5.14
C MET A 213 -18.27 -16.24 5.55
N THR A 214 -19.29 -15.79 4.82
CA THR A 214 -20.69 -16.07 5.15
C THR A 214 -21.13 -17.49 4.79
N GLU A 215 -20.26 -18.29 4.16
CA GLU A 215 -20.45 -19.72 3.86
C GLU A 215 -19.61 -20.63 4.76
N GLN A 216 -18.76 -20.05 5.62
CA GLN A 216 -18.02 -20.78 6.64
C GLN A 216 -18.97 -21.35 7.71
N SER A 217 -18.51 -22.39 8.42
CA SER A 217 -19.29 -22.99 9.50
C SER A 217 -19.51 -22.02 10.66
N GLU A 218 -20.60 -22.19 11.42
CA GLU A 218 -20.90 -21.32 12.58
C GLU A 218 -19.79 -21.33 13.64
N GLU A 219 -19.09 -22.44 13.77
CA GLU A 219 -17.92 -22.55 14.65
C GLU A 219 -16.80 -21.60 14.21
N VAL A 220 -16.45 -21.58 12.93
CA VAL A 220 -15.45 -20.67 12.35
C VAL A 220 -15.89 -19.22 12.51
N ARG A 221 -17.14 -18.91 12.15
CA ARG A 221 -17.71 -17.55 12.31
C ARG A 221 -17.72 -17.11 13.76
N SER A 222 -18.03 -18.01 14.71
CA SER A 222 -18.03 -17.72 16.14
C SER A 222 -16.61 -17.46 16.68
N LYS A 223 -15.60 -18.21 16.23
CA LYS A 223 -14.19 -17.98 16.62
C LYS A 223 -13.74 -16.59 16.18
N MET A 224 -13.99 -16.25 14.91
CA MET A 224 -13.66 -14.94 14.34
C MET A 224 -14.41 -13.77 15.01
N ARG A 225 -15.67 -13.96 15.44
CA ARG A 225 -16.41 -12.94 16.21
C ARG A 225 -15.85 -12.71 17.62
N LYS A 226 -15.25 -13.73 18.25
CA LYS A 226 -14.70 -13.64 19.61
C LYS A 226 -13.25 -13.15 19.65
N GLU A 227 -12.47 -13.50 18.64
CA GLU A 227 -11.03 -13.22 18.54
C GLU A 227 -10.70 -12.07 17.58
N GLY A 228 -11.68 -11.58 16.82
CA GLY A 228 -11.49 -10.47 15.91
C GLY A 228 -11.00 -9.21 16.63
N PRO A 229 -10.12 -8.41 15.99
CA PRO A 229 -9.60 -7.20 16.61
C PRO A 229 -10.77 -6.28 16.96
N VAL A 230 -10.85 -5.89 18.24
CA VAL A 230 -11.67 -4.76 18.67
C VAL A 230 -11.06 -3.52 18.02
N ILE A 231 -11.54 -3.15 16.83
CA ILE A 231 -11.14 -1.88 16.20
C ILE A 231 -11.82 -0.79 17.03
N PRO A 232 -11.08 -0.01 17.85
CA PRO A 232 -11.66 1.04 18.65
C PRO A 232 -12.32 2.03 17.70
N GLY A 233 -13.56 2.41 18.00
CA GLY A 233 -14.48 3.06 17.07
C GLY A 233 -13.86 4.21 16.28
N ILE A 234 -13.53 3.94 15.03
CA ILE A 234 -13.43 4.96 13.99
C ILE A 234 -14.87 5.12 13.48
N PHE A 235 -15.48 6.24 13.84
CA PHE A 235 -16.88 6.62 13.62
C PHE A 235 -17.89 5.90 14.53
N GLY A 236 -18.68 6.67 15.29
CA GLY A 236 -19.65 6.24 16.31
C GLY A 236 -20.85 5.41 15.83
N PHE A 237 -20.65 4.53 14.86
CA PHE A 237 -21.59 3.49 14.48
C PHE A 237 -21.38 2.28 15.39
N LYS A 238 -22.33 2.06 16.31
CA LYS A 238 -22.53 0.75 16.94
C LYS A 238 -23.07 -0.21 15.88
N VAL A 239 -22.18 -0.81 15.10
CA VAL A 239 -22.53 -1.98 14.28
C VAL A 239 -21.95 -3.19 15.02
N ASP A 240 -22.82 -4.06 15.52
CA ASP A 240 -22.50 -5.05 16.55
C ASP A 240 -21.75 -6.30 16.04
N SER A 241 -21.35 -6.38 14.76
CA SER A 241 -20.46 -7.44 14.27
C SER A 241 -19.67 -7.08 13.00
N TYR A 242 -18.49 -7.69 12.82
CA TYR A 242 -17.69 -7.61 11.58
C TYR A 242 -18.49 -8.04 10.33
N GLU A 243 -19.37 -9.02 10.49
CA GLU A 243 -20.23 -9.56 9.42
C GLU A 243 -21.16 -8.49 8.85
N ASP A 244 -21.74 -7.64 9.71
CA ASP A 244 -22.65 -6.57 9.29
C ASP A 244 -21.94 -5.47 8.51
N LYS A 245 -20.72 -5.09 8.94
CA LYS A 245 -19.88 -4.12 8.19
C LYS A 245 -19.52 -4.66 6.81
N ARG A 246 -19.20 -5.95 6.74
CA ARG A 246 -18.87 -6.61 5.47
C ARG A 246 -20.08 -6.69 4.55
N LYS A 247 -21.23 -7.09 5.08
CA LYS A 247 -22.50 -7.10 4.35
C LYS A 247 -22.86 -5.73 3.81
N ALA A 248 -22.73 -4.67 4.61
CA ALA A 248 -22.98 -3.30 4.16
C ALA A 248 -22.04 -2.90 3.01
N SER A 249 -20.76 -3.28 3.08
CA SER A 249 -19.79 -3.05 2.01
C SER A 249 -20.19 -3.81 0.73
N GLU A 250 -20.55 -5.09 0.85
CA GLU A 250 -21.01 -5.92 -0.27
C GLU A 250 -22.30 -5.41 -0.92
N GLU A 251 -23.22 -4.83 -0.14
CA GLU A 251 -24.44 -4.18 -0.63
C GLU A 251 -24.12 -2.93 -1.45
N LEU A 252 -23.19 -2.09 -0.98
CA LEU A 252 -22.73 -0.89 -1.70
C LEU A 252 -22.02 -1.25 -3.01
N LEU A 253 -21.22 -2.32 -3.00
CA LEU A 253 -20.61 -2.88 -4.21
C LEU A 253 -21.65 -3.46 -5.17
N GLY A 254 -22.85 -3.79 -4.70
CA GLY A 254 -23.88 -4.49 -5.49
C GLY A 254 -23.61 -5.98 -5.63
N ILE A 255 -22.71 -6.55 -4.81
CA ILE A 255 -22.44 -7.99 -4.74
C ILE A 255 -23.58 -8.68 -4.00
N TYR A 256 -23.93 -8.19 -2.81
CA TYR A 256 -25.01 -8.73 -1.99
C TYR A 256 -26.31 -7.91 -2.15
N PRO A 257 -27.49 -8.55 -2.16
CA PRO A 257 -27.76 -9.98 -2.38
C PRO A 257 -27.78 -10.35 -3.87
N LYS A 258 -27.46 -9.40 -4.77
CA LYS A 258 -27.79 -9.45 -6.20
C LYS A 258 -27.10 -10.57 -6.98
N THR A 259 -25.85 -10.87 -6.67
CA THR A 259 -25.04 -11.80 -7.48
C THR A 259 -25.14 -13.25 -7.02
N GLY A 260 -25.53 -13.50 -5.77
CA GLY A 260 -25.38 -14.81 -5.12
C GLY A 260 -23.91 -15.25 -4.91
N ASN A 261 -22.95 -14.55 -5.50
CA ASN A 261 -21.52 -14.84 -5.49
C ASN A 261 -20.83 -14.04 -4.39
N LYS A 262 -20.89 -14.57 -3.17
CA LYS A 262 -20.21 -13.93 -2.04
C LYS A 262 -18.69 -13.91 -2.27
N PRO A 263 -18.00 -12.83 -1.86
CA PRO A 263 -16.59 -12.67 -2.15
C PRO A 263 -15.70 -13.40 -1.13
N VAL A 264 -14.56 -13.88 -1.62
CA VAL A 264 -13.36 -14.12 -0.82
C VAL A 264 -12.47 -12.89 -0.92
N TYR A 265 -11.97 -12.42 0.22
CA TYR A 265 -11.21 -11.18 0.28
C TYR A 265 -9.72 -11.47 0.27
N ALA A 266 -9.10 -11.13 -0.85
CA ALA A 266 -7.67 -11.19 -1.09
C ALA A 266 -7.10 -9.77 -1.13
N ALA A 267 -5.84 -9.65 -1.50
CA ALA A 267 -5.19 -8.37 -1.68
C ALA A 267 -4.18 -8.41 -2.84
N LEU A 268 -3.96 -7.26 -3.47
CA LEU A 268 -2.93 -7.10 -4.48
C LEU A 268 -1.56 -6.82 -3.82
N ALA A 269 -0.67 -7.79 -3.92
CA ALA A 269 0.73 -7.68 -3.54
C ALA A 269 1.59 -7.17 -4.71
N GLY A 270 2.77 -6.60 -4.42
CA GLY A 270 3.74 -6.17 -5.43
C GLY A 270 4.48 -4.85 -5.18
N GLY A 271 5.61 -4.69 -5.89
CA GLY A 271 6.37 -3.43 -6.07
C GLY A 271 7.64 -3.30 -5.22
N SER A 272 7.69 -3.99 -4.08
CA SER A 272 8.90 -4.12 -3.26
C SER A 272 9.19 -5.59 -2.94
N ASP A 273 10.46 -5.92 -2.75
CA ASP A 273 10.92 -7.29 -2.45
C ASP A 273 10.17 -7.87 -1.23
N TRP A 274 9.98 -7.05 -0.19
CA TRP A 274 9.27 -7.45 1.04
C TRP A 274 7.79 -7.82 0.85
N SER A 275 7.06 -7.10 -0.02
CA SER A 275 5.61 -7.31 -0.22
C SER A 275 5.25 -8.55 -1.04
N LEU A 276 6.22 -9.07 -1.79
CA LEU A 276 6.05 -10.26 -2.63
C LEU A 276 6.42 -11.52 -1.88
N GLU A 277 7.45 -11.45 -1.04
CA GLU A 277 7.91 -12.60 -0.26
C GLU A 277 6.98 -12.92 0.94
N ARG A 278 6.12 -11.98 1.36
CA ARG A 278 5.27 -12.12 2.56
C ARG A 278 3.78 -11.79 2.37
N GLY A 279 3.35 -11.54 1.13
CA GLY A 279 1.97 -11.14 0.82
C GLY A 279 1.64 -9.69 1.19
N ALA A 280 0.44 -9.23 0.80
CA ALA A 280 0.07 -7.83 0.93
C ALA A 280 -0.15 -7.36 2.39
N ALA A 281 -0.35 -8.28 3.34
CA ALA A 281 -0.56 -7.99 4.75
C ALA A 281 -0.25 -9.20 5.66
N PRO A 282 1.04 -9.56 5.84
CA PRO A 282 1.50 -10.75 6.57
C PRO A 282 1.01 -10.83 8.02
N GLN A 283 0.65 -9.71 8.64
CA GLN A 283 0.09 -9.70 9.98
C GLN A 283 -1.26 -10.43 10.12
N TYR A 284 -1.91 -10.80 9.00
CA TYR A 284 -3.19 -11.50 8.99
C TYR A 284 -3.08 -13.01 8.73
N GLY A 285 -1.88 -13.59 8.76
CA GLY A 285 -1.73 -15.05 8.71
C GLY A 285 -0.27 -15.50 8.63
N GLU A 286 -0.03 -16.71 9.10
CA GLU A 286 1.25 -17.43 9.08
C GLU A 286 1.63 -17.87 7.66
N LEU A 287 0.63 -18.01 6.78
CA LEU A 287 0.77 -18.51 5.43
C LEU A 287 0.16 -17.53 4.41
N VAL A 288 0.72 -17.54 3.20
CA VAL A 288 0.25 -16.74 2.07
C VAL A 288 -0.02 -17.67 0.88
N LEU A 289 -1.26 -17.68 0.42
CA LEU A 289 -1.65 -18.33 -0.81
C LEU A 289 -1.51 -17.33 -1.95
N VAL A 290 -0.64 -17.60 -2.91
CA VAL A 290 -0.54 -16.82 -4.15
C VAL A 290 -1.51 -17.37 -5.16
N LEU A 291 -2.37 -16.49 -5.66
CA LEU A 291 -3.49 -16.85 -6.51
C LEU A 291 -3.13 -16.67 -7.98
N GLU A 292 -3.67 -17.54 -8.82
CA GLU A 292 -3.47 -17.52 -10.26
C GLU A 292 -4.38 -16.45 -10.90
N ASP A 293 -3.84 -15.24 -11.01
CA ASP A 293 -4.53 -14.03 -11.49
C ASP A 293 -5.29 -14.25 -12.81
N SER A 294 -4.69 -15.00 -13.76
CA SER A 294 -5.31 -15.29 -15.07
C SER A 294 -6.64 -16.05 -14.99
N LYS A 295 -6.84 -16.86 -13.94
CA LYS A 295 -8.08 -17.63 -13.71
C LYS A 295 -9.11 -16.87 -12.87
N LEU A 296 -8.72 -15.74 -12.30
CA LEU A 296 -9.56 -14.93 -11.43
C LEU A 296 -10.02 -13.63 -12.08
N ARG A 297 -9.31 -13.14 -13.11
CA ARG A 297 -9.46 -11.81 -13.72
C ARG A 297 -10.90 -11.28 -13.81
N ASP A 298 -11.84 -12.08 -14.33
CA ASP A 298 -13.21 -11.63 -14.63
C ASP A 298 -14.15 -11.72 -13.40
N ARG A 299 -13.61 -12.03 -12.23
CA ARG A 299 -14.34 -12.21 -10.97
C ARG A 299 -13.71 -11.44 -9.82
N VAL A 300 -12.77 -10.52 -10.09
CA VAL A 300 -12.12 -9.71 -9.04
C VAL A 300 -12.50 -8.24 -9.18
N ILE A 301 -13.05 -7.71 -8.10
CA ILE A 301 -13.24 -6.27 -7.91
C ILE A 301 -12.11 -5.80 -7.01
N PHE A 302 -11.53 -4.64 -7.29
CA PHE A 302 -10.53 -4.06 -6.42
C PHE A 302 -11.09 -2.83 -5.71
N THR A 303 -10.59 -2.58 -4.51
CA THR A 303 -10.86 -1.36 -3.77
C THR A 303 -9.55 -0.72 -3.36
N GLU A 304 -9.46 0.60 -3.54
CA GLU A 304 -8.37 1.39 -2.99
C GLU A 304 -8.46 1.40 -1.45
N GLY A 305 -7.61 0.60 -0.79
CA GLY A 305 -7.68 0.38 0.66
C GLY A 305 -8.69 -0.71 1.06
N ASP A 306 -8.91 -0.86 2.36
CA ASP A 306 -9.90 -1.78 2.92
C ASP A 306 -11.34 -1.29 2.60
N SER A 307 -12.20 -2.13 2.03
CA SER A 307 -13.58 -1.76 1.71
C SER A 307 -14.42 -1.41 2.93
N MET A 308 -14.09 -1.97 4.10
CA MET A 308 -14.78 -1.65 5.36
C MET A 308 -14.25 -0.37 6.02
N ASN A 309 -13.10 0.13 5.57
CA ASN A 309 -12.55 1.38 6.07
C ASN A 309 -12.92 2.52 5.11
N PRO A 310 -13.91 3.37 5.46
CA PRO A 310 -14.31 4.48 4.60
C PRO A 310 -13.18 5.48 4.38
N MET A 311 -12.17 5.54 5.26
CA MET A 311 -11.06 6.50 5.12
C MET A 311 -10.12 6.19 3.94
N GLY A 312 -10.12 4.96 3.41
CA GLY A 312 -9.32 4.61 2.23
C GLY A 312 -7.80 4.85 2.40
N MET A 313 -7.19 5.52 1.41
CA MET A 313 -5.74 5.87 1.32
C MET A 313 -5.25 6.72 2.50
N ILE A 314 -3.91 6.81 2.65
CA ILE A 314 -3.22 7.62 3.66
C ILE A 314 -3.83 9.03 3.74
N ASP A 315 -4.17 9.46 4.96
CA ASP A 315 -4.76 10.77 5.29
C ASP A 315 -4.02 11.95 4.64
N ALA A 316 -2.70 11.81 4.44
CA ALA A 316 -1.83 12.82 3.87
C ALA A 316 -2.23 13.19 2.43
N ILE A 317 -2.52 12.21 1.57
CA ILE A 317 -2.76 12.47 0.13
C ILE A 317 -4.21 12.88 -0.13
N ARG A 318 -5.14 12.39 0.69
CA ARG A 318 -6.56 12.71 0.50
C ARG A 318 -7.02 14.00 1.20
N GLY A 319 -6.22 14.51 2.13
CA GLY A 319 -6.46 15.76 2.85
C GLY A 319 -7.60 15.64 3.86
N LYS A 320 -7.41 16.18 5.08
CA LYS A 320 -8.43 16.15 6.15
C LYS A 320 -9.73 16.86 5.79
N GLU A 321 -9.68 17.87 4.92
CA GLU A 321 -10.83 18.70 4.56
C GLU A 321 -11.77 18.05 3.53
N ASN A 322 -11.32 17.00 2.83
CA ASN A 322 -12.14 16.30 1.83
C ASN A 322 -12.83 15.05 2.41
N GLN A 323 -12.74 14.79 3.72
CA GLN A 323 -13.15 13.53 4.36
C GLN A 323 -14.66 13.25 4.45
N SER A 324 -15.53 14.25 4.29
CA SER A 324 -16.98 14.06 4.44
C SER A 324 -17.72 13.73 3.14
N ASP A 325 -17.21 14.14 1.98
CA ASP A 325 -18.02 14.20 0.74
C ASP A 325 -17.55 13.23 -0.37
N ARG A 326 -16.40 12.55 -0.21
CA ARG A 326 -15.75 11.75 -1.28
C ARG A 326 -15.35 10.31 -0.90
N HIS A 327 -15.89 9.76 0.19
CA HIS A 327 -15.33 8.55 0.84
C HIS A 327 -16.23 7.32 0.81
N GLY A 328 -17.25 7.35 -0.04
CA GLY A 328 -18.01 6.15 -0.37
C GLY A 328 -17.13 5.07 -1.01
N LEU A 329 -17.45 3.81 -0.76
CA LEU A 329 -16.77 2.65 -1.33
C LEU A 329 -16.77 2.70 -2.88
N GLU A 330 -17.82 3.23 -3.47
CA GLU A 330 -17.99 3.46 -4.90
C GLU A 330 -16.89 4.35 -5.52
N HIS A 331 -16.35 5.30 -4.76
CA HIS A 331 -15.28 6.21 -5.21
C HIS A 331 -13.87 5.60 -5.10
N ARG A 332 -13.79 4.33 -4.68
CA ARG A 332 -12.54 3.59 -4.50
C ARG A 332 -12.52 2.31 -5.30
N LEU A 333 -13.55 2.06 -6.11
CA LEU A 333 -13.63 0.90 -6.98
C LEU A 333 -12.59 0.98 -8.09
N LEU A 334 -11.89 -0.14 -8.28
CA LEU A 334 -10.85 -0.29 -9.28
C LEU A 334 -11.02 -1.60 -10.05
N ASN A 335 -10.71 -1.57 -11.34
CA ASN A 335 -10.42 -2.78 -12.09
C ASN A 335 -8.95 -3.20 -11.89
N ARG A 336 -8.55 -4.33 -12.48
CA ARG A 336 -7.21 -4.92 -12.28
C ARG A 336 -6.06 -4.00 -12.67
N ASP A 337 -6.18 -3.31 -13.80
CA ASP A 337 -5.10 -2.45 -14.33
C ASP A 337 -4.98 -1.18 -13.49
N HIS A 338 -6.10 -0.57 -13.13
CA HIS A 338 -6.11 0.61 -12.27
C HIS A 338 -5.72 0.30 -10.82
N ALA A 339 -5.99 -0.91 -10.32
CA ALA A 339 -5.48 -1.40 -9.05
C ALA A 339 -3.94 -1.41 -9.00
N GLN A 340 -3.26 -1.69 -10.11
CA GLN A 340 -1.80 -1.62 -10.18
C GLN A 340 -1.30 -0.17 -10.11
N ILE A 341 -1.97 0.75 -10.78
CA ILE A 341 -1.64 2.18 -10.72
C ILE A 341 -1.84 2.70 -9.30
N ALA A 342 -2.98 2.38 -8.68
CA ALA A 342 -3.24 2.73 -7.29
C ALA A 342 -2.16 2.17 -6.37
N LYS A 343 -1.77 0.90 -6.55
CA LYS A 343 -0.67 0.28 -5.78
C LYS A 343 0.66 1.01 -5.97
N ALA A 344 0.98 1.46 -7.18
CA ALA A 344 2.18 2.25 -7.44
C ALA A 344 2.14 3.60 -6.72
N ILE A 345 0.99 4.29 -6.75
CA ILE A 345 0.75 5.50 -5.96
C ILE A 345 0.98 5.21 -4.48
N TYR A 346 0.39 4.15 -3.93
CA TYR A 346 0.59 3.76 -2.52
C TYR A 346 2.07 3.53 -2.16
N ASN A 347 2.79 2.76 -2.97
CA ASN A 347 4.19 2.45 -2.69
C ASN A 347 5.06 3.70 -2.70
N LEU A 348 4.87 4.58 -3.69
CA LEU A 348 5.61 5.85 -3.76
C LEU A 348 5.23 6.80 -2.65
N SER A 349 3.95 6.86 -2.31
CA SER A 349 3.47 7.68 -1.19
C SER A 349 4.21 7.30 0.08
N ARG A 350 4.39 6.00 0.33
CA ARG A 350 5.21 5.52 1.45
C ARG A 350 6.68 5.85 1.28
N GLU A 351 7.27 5.63 0.10
CA GLU A 351 8.69 5.93 -0.12
C GLU A 351 9.00 7.41 0.14
N LEU A 352 8.14 8.29 -0.36
CA LEU A 352 8.24 9.72 -0.17
C LEU A 352 7.93 10.13 1.27
N GLU A 353 7.17 9.36 2.05
CA GLU A 353 6.93 9.59 3.49
C GLU A 353 7.93 8.87 4.43
N LYS A 354 8.65 7.84 3.99
CA LYS A 354 9.54 7.00 4.82
C LYS A 354 10.69 7.76 5.50
N PRO A 355 11.38 8.72 4.85
CA PRO A 355 12.38 9.55 5.53
C PRO A 355 11.79 10.39 6.68
N HIS A 356 10.46 10.56 6.71
CA HIS A 356 9.75 11.55 7.52
C HIS A 356 9.19 10.97 8.83
N TYR A 357 9.04 9.64 8.88
CA TYR A 357 8.80 8.89 10.11
C TYR A 357 10.08 8.14 10.44
N GLY A 358 11.02 8.80 11.15
CA GLY A 358 12.29 8.18 11.52
C GLY A 358 12.09 6.77 12.12
N LYS A 359 13.10 5.91 11.98
CA LYS A 359 13.14 4.47 12.34
C LYS A 359 12.56 4.04 13.72
N GLY A 360 12.12 4.95 14.57
CA GLY A 360 11.47 4.69 15.86
C GLY A 360 10.00 5.13 15.98
N ARG A 361 9.37 5.69 14.92
CA ARG A 361 7.93 6.06 14.93
C ARG A 361 7.02 5.11 14.17
N GLU A 362 7.55 4.09 13.49
CA GLU A 362 6.73 2.99 12.94
C GLU A 362 5.90 2.28 14.03
N ASP A 363 6.34 2.40 15.29
CA ASP A 363 5.72 1.82 16.48
C ASP A 363 4.78 2.79 17.23
N GLU A 364 4.87 4.11 16.98
CA GLU A 364 4.24 5.16 17.81
C GLU A 364 2.91 5.72 17.26
N LEU A 365 2.41 5.22 16.12
CA LEU A 365 1.03 5.43 15.69
C LEU A 365 0.20 4.15 15.88
N PRO A 366 -0.11 3.75 17.14
CA PRO A 366 -1.05 2.67 17.41
C PRO A 366 -2.46 3.16 17.08
N GLY A 367 -2.80 3.13 15.78
CA GLY A 367 -4.09 3.57 15.25
C GLY A 367 -4.06 4.03 13.79
N ALA A 368 -2.89 4.45 13.28
CA ALA A 368 -2.72 4.91 11.90
C ALA A 368 -1.81 4.00 11.06
N LYS A 369 -1.70 2.72 11.43
CA LYS A 369 -1.41 1.64 10.47
C LYS A 369 -2.64 1.49 9.56
N ALA A 370 -2.99 2.55 8.81
CA ALA A 370 -4.00 2.50 7.76
C ALA A 370 -3.69 1.26 6.95
N VAL A 371 -4.64 0.36 6.75
CA VAL A 371 -4.34 -0.95 6.18
C VAL A 371 -3.86 -0.74 4.72
N GLN A 372 -2.55 -0.89 4.49
CA GLN A 372 -1.84 -0.36 3.29
C GLN A 372 -1.83 -1.35 2.12
N TYR A 373 -3.00 -1.82 1.71
CA TYR A 373 -3.13 -2.72 0.57
C TYR A 373 -4.29 -2.32 -0.34
N ILE A 374 -4.25 -2.78 -1.58
CA ILE A 374 -5.41 -2.74 -2.48
C ILE A 374 -6.19 -4.02 -2.20
N GLU A 375 -7.40 -3.88 -1.64
CA GLU A 375 -8.25 -5.04 -1.36
C GLU A 375 -8.77 -5.61 -2.68
N ALA A 376 -8.87 -6.94 -2.75
CA ALA A 376 -9.44 -7.67 -3.86
C ALA A 376 -10.63 -8.50 -3.37
N GLN A 377 -11.80 -8.26 -3.93
CA GLN A 377 -13.02 -9.04 -3.69
C GLN A 377 -13.18 -10.06 -4.82
N VAL A 378 -12.82 -11.33 -4.56
CA VAL A 378 -12.89 -12.44 -5.52
C VAL A 378 -14.24 -13.13 -5.42
N LEU A 379 -15.09 -12.97 -6.43
CA LEU A 379 -16.47 -13.45 -6.45
C LEU A 379 -16.55 -14.98 -6.64
N GLY A 380 -17.38 -15.64 -5.83
CA GLY A 380 -17.75 -17.05 -6.03
C GLY A 380 -16.76 -18.08 -5.46
N GLY A 381 -15.93 -17.70 -4.49
CA GLY A 381 -14.94 -18.60 -3.89
C GLY A 381 -13.70 -18.81 -4.77
N ILE A 382 -12.71 -19.54 -4.22
CA ILE A 382 -11.45 -19.82 -4.90
C ILE A 382 -11.14 -21.30 -4.81
N ASP A 383 -11.16 -22.01 -5.94
CA ASP A 383 -10.77 -23.42 -5.99
C ASP A 383 -9.28 -23.61 -5.72
N MET A 384 -8.92 -24.74 -5.12
CA MET A 384 -7.52 -25.11 -4.87
C MET A 384 -6.67 -25.08 -6.15
N SER A 385 -7.28 -25.37 -7.30
CA SER A 385 -6.61 -25.33 -8.61
C SER A 385 -6.19 -23.91 -9.07
N TYR A 386 -6.62 -22.87 -8.35
CA TYR A 386 -6.27 -21.47 -8.60
C TYR A 386 -5.19 -20.97 -7.63
N ILE A 387 -4.67 -21.83 -6.75
CA ILE A 387 -3.54 -21.52 -5.89
C ILE A 387 -2.25 -21.97 -6.59
N LYS A 388 -1.38 -21.01 -6.89
CA LYS A 388 -0.11 -21.23 -7.57
C LYS A 388 0.97 -21.71 -6.61
N GLU A 389 1.06 -21.08 -5.44
CA GLU A 389 2.02 -21.43 -4.40
C GLU A 389 1.51 -21.04 -3.01
N ILE A 390 2.09 -21.68 -1.99
CA ILE A 390 1.82 -21.44 -0.57
C ILE A 390 3.14 -21.05 0.07
N ILE A 391 3.24 -19.82 0.55
CA ILE A 391 4.44 -19.25 1.16
C ILE A 391 4.26 -19.23 2.68
N VAL A 392 5.29 -19.66 3.41
CA VAL A 392 5.36 -19.56 4.87
C VAL A 392 5.99 -18.22 5.25
N ASN A 393 5.30 -17.40 6.04
CA ASN A 393 5.74 -16.04 6.36
C ASN A 393 6.89 -16.00 7.38
N TYR A 394 6.96 -16.95 8.31
CA TYR A 394 7.94 -16.97 9.38
C TYR A 394 8.75 -18.29 9.40
N PRO A 395 10.10 -18.22 9.42
CA PRO A 395 10.95 -19.42 9.46
C PRO A 395 10.73 -20.30 10.68
N GLU A 396 10.35 -19.72 11.82
CA GLU A 396 10.00 -20.47 13.04
C GLU A 396 8.79 -21.40 12.84
N ASP A 397 7.94 -21.12 11.85
CA ASP A 397 6.77 -21.92 11.51
C ASP A 397 7.10 -23.09 10.55
N GLU A 398 8.37 -23.23 10.11
CA GLU A 398 8.82 -24.31 9.22
C GLU A 398 8.54 -25.70 9.80
N PHE A 399 8.59 -25.87 11.13
CA PHE A 399 8.34 -27.15 11.79
C PHE A 399 6.89 -27.62 11.62
N GLY A 400 5.93 -26.70 11.55
CA GLY A 400 4.54 -27.02 11.25
C GLY A 400 4.35 -27.52 9.81
N MET A 401 5.15 -27.03 8.86
CA MET A 401 4.97 -27.32 7.44
C MET A 401 5.46 -28.70 6.99
N GLU A 402 6.47 -29.29 7.64
CA GLU A 402 6.85 -30.68 7.35
C GLU A 402 5.70 -31.64 7.66
N GLY A 403 4.98 -31.42 8.77
CA GLY A 403 3.75 -32.15 9.07
C GLY A 403 2.66 -31.97 8.00
N PHE A 404 2.49 -30.77 7.45
CA PHE A 404 1.55 -30.52 6.35
C PHE A 404 1.94 -31.23 5.05
N LYS A 405 3.23 -31.29 4.72
CA LYS A 405 3.70 -32.03 3.53
C LYS A 405 3.45 -33.53 3.68
N GLU A 406 3.65 -34.07 4.88
CA GLU A 406 3.38 -35.49 5.19
C GLU A 406 1.89 -35.81 5.16
N ALA A 407 1.05 -34.96 5.76
CA ALA A 407 -0.40 -35.14 5.80
C ALA A 407 -1.08 -34.91 4.44
N TYR A 408 -0.57 -33.98 3.64
CA TYR A 408 -1.13 -33.58 2.34
C TYR A 408 -0.12 -33.68 1.19
N PRO A 409 0.40 -34.88 0.88
CA PRO A 409 1.46 -35.06 -0.10
C PRO A 409 1.06 -34.58 -1.50
N LYS A 410 -0.24 -34.62 -1.83
CA LYS A 410 -0.77 -34.08 -3.09
C LYS A 410 -0.52 -32.58 -3.29
N TYR A 411 -0.42 -31.80 -2.22
CA TYR A 411 -0.22 -30.34 -2.28
C TYR A 411 1.19 -29.90 -1.90
N SER A 412 2.05 -30.86 -1.53
CA SER A 412 3.46 -30.60 -1.16
C SER A 412 4.22 -29.77 -2.20
N HIS A 413 3.93 -29.98 -3.49
CA HIS A 413 4.56 -29.28 -4.61
C HIS A 413 4.20 -27.79 -4.69
N LEU A 414 3.15 -27.32 -4.01
CA LEU A 414 2.76 -25.91 -3.94
C LEU A 414 3.50 -25.15 -2.85
N ILE A 415 4.08 -25.84 -1.87
CA ILE A 415 4.69 -25.22 -0.68
C ILE A 415 6.07 -24.64 -1.02
N ARG A 416 6.29 -23.39 -0.63
CA ARG A 416 7.55 -22.66 -0.73
C ARG A 416 7.85 -22.00 0.62
N PHE A 417 9.13 -21.91 0.97
CA PHE A 417 9.56 -21.14 2.13
C PHE A 417 10.01 -19.77 1.65
N ALA A 418 9.60 -18.72 2.36
CA ALA A 418 10.19 -17.41 2.15
C ALA A 418 11.70 -17.53 2.33
N LYS A 419 12.50 -16.99 1.41
CA LYS A 419 13.94 -17.00 1.58
C LYS A 419 14.27 -16.15 2.81
N ASN A 420 15.06 -16.70 3.73
CA ASN A 420 15.72 -15.88 4.72
C ASN A 420 16.80 -15.07 4.00
N ASP A 421 16.54 -13.79 3.76
CA ASP A 421 17.61 -12.82 3.50
C ASP A 421 18.38 -12.59 4.81
N SER A 422 19.23 -13.56 5.14
CA SER A 422 20.29 -13.42 6.12
C SER A 422 21.61 -13.00 5.47
N GLY A 423 21.56 -12.19 4.40
CA GLY A 423 22.78 -11.58 3.86
C GLY A 423 22.63 -10.72 2.62
N SER A 424 22.60 -9.40 2.81
CA SER A 424 23.56 -8.44 2.22
C SER A 424 23.43 -7.06 2.85
#